data_AF-A0A7C7HXE9-F1
#
_entry.id   AF-A0A7C7HXE9-F1
#
_cell.length_a   1.000
_cell.length_b   1.000
_cell.length_c   1.000
_cell.angle_alpha   90.00
_cell.angle_beta   90.00
_cell.angle_gamma   90.00
#
_symmetry.space_group_name_H-M   'P 1'
#
loop_
_entity.id
_entity.type
_entity.pdbx_description
1 polymer ?
#
loop_
_entity_poly.entity_id
_entity_poly.type
_entity_poly.pdbx_seq_one_letter_code
_entity_poly.pdbx_strand_id
1 'polypeptide(L)'
;MEAEVIDKFIDLGDEAARTNQYGASLEALKGMFTSDEDRFKVVKNLAYIARADDFIHENEMAMVEQAVSTLDMTDKVNLVKTESTLFVDYTG
;
A
#
# COMPACT_ATOMS: atom_id res chain seq x y z
N MET A 1 16.81 -3.62 14.38
CA MET A 1 15.85 -3.04 13.43
C MET A 1 15.74 -3.85 12.14
N GLU A 2 16.72 -3.84 11.24
CA GLU A 2 16.59 -4.59 9.96
C GLU A 2 16.53 -6.12 10.15
N ALA A 3 17.43 -6.69 10.96
CA ALA A 3 17.41 -8.12 11.27
C ALA A 3 16.10 -8.57 11.93
N GLU A 4 15.57 -7.80 12.88
CA GLU A 4 14.29 -8.10 13.55
C GLU A 4 13.10 -8.04 12.60
N VAL A 5 13.14 -7.15 11.60
CA VAL A 5 12.09 -7.07 10.57
C VAL A 5 12.15 -8.29 9.65
N ILE A 6 13.36 -8.72 9.26
CA ILE A 6 13.56 -9.93 8.44
C ILE A 6 13.11 -11.17 9.20
N ASP A 7 13.52 -11.32 10.47
CA ASP A 7 13.13 -12.45 11.32
C ASP A 7 11.60 -12.52 11.46
N LYS A 8 10.96 -11.39 11.76
CA LYS A 8 9.50 -11.31 11.81
C LYS A 8 8.84 -11.68 10.48
N PHE A 9 9.43 -11.27 9.35
CA PHE A 9 8.91 -11.59 8.02
C PHE A 9 9.01 -13.09 7.70
N ILE A 10 10.09 -13.73 8.14
CA ILE A 10 10.28 -15.18 8.04
C ILE A 10 9.26 -15.89 8.95
N ASP A 11 9.11 -15.44 10.19
CA ASP A 11 8.21 -16.02 11.20
C ASP A 11 6.73 -15.98 10.80
N LEU A 12 6.31 -14.97 10.03
CA LEU A 12 4.94 -14.90 9.49
C LEU A 12 4.62 -16.09 8.58
N GLY A 13 5.63 -16.74 7.99
CA GLY A 13 5.50 -18.01 7.30
C GLY A 13 4.89 -17.93 5.90
N ASP A 14 3.65 -17.45 5.81
CA ASP A 14 2.86 -17.44 4.57
C ASP A 14 2.46 -16.03 4.10
N GLU A 15 2.00 -15.96 2.85
CA GLU A 15 1.60 -14.72 2.19
C GLU A 15 0.38 -14.07 2.87
N ALA A 16 -0.58 -14.86 3.34
CA ALA A 16 -1.77 -14.33 4.00
C ALA A 16 -1.40 -13.63 5.32
N ALA A 17 -0.54 -14.24 6.13
CA ALA A 17 -0.03 -13.65 7.36
C ALA A 17 0.77 -12.37 7.10
N ARG A 18 1.58 -12.34 6.04
CA ARG A 18 2.32 -11.14 5.61
C ARG A 18 1.39 -10.02 5.16
N THR A 19 0.37 -10.32 4.36
CA THR A 19 -0.64 -9.36 3.91
C THR A 19 -1.47 -8.82 5.07
N ASN A 20 -1.80 -9.68 6.05
CA ASN A 20 -2.48 -9.24 7.28
C ASN A 20 -1.59 -8.32 8.13
N GLN A 21 -0.30 -8.67 8.29
CA GLN A 21 0.65 -7.81 8.98
C GLN A 21 0.86 -6.47 8.25
N TYR A 22 0.86 -6.47 6.91
CA TYR A 22 0.91 -5.25 6.12
C TYR A 22 -0.29 -4.33 6.40
N GLY A 23 -1.51 -4.88 6.40
CA GLY A 23 -2.72 -4.15 6.78
C GLY A 23 -2.67 -3.59 8.20
N ALA A 24 -2.22 -4.40 9.17
CA ALA A 24 -2.05 -3.94 10.55
C ALA A 24 -1.04 -2.79 10.67
N SER A 25 0.06 -2.83 9.89
CA SER A 25 1.02 -1.74 9.83
C SER A 25 0.43 -0.46 9.22
N LEU A 26 -0.40 -0.59 8.18
CA LEU A 26 -1.10 0.54 7.57
C LEU A 26 -2.09 1.19 8.54
N GLU A 27 -2.86 0.42 9.29
CA GLU A 27 -3.79 0.95 10.30
C GLU A 27 -3.04 1.69 11.41
N ALA A 28 -1.88 1.17 11.84
CA ALA A 28 -1.02 1.86 12.80
C ALA A 28 -0.53 3.22 12.24
N LEU A 29 -0.15 3.25 10.95
CA LEU A 29 0.27 4.49 10.28
C LEU A 29 -0.90 5.47 10.08
N LYS A 30 -2.12 4.97 9.82
CA LYS A 30 -3.32 5.80 9.63
C LYS A 30 -3.53 6.79 10.77
N GLY A 31 -3.34 6.33 12.02
CA GLY A 31 -3.46 7.17 13.22
C GLY A 31 -2.38 8.26 13.35
N MET A 32 -1.31 8.21 12.55
CA MET A 32 -0.23 9.21 12.53
C MET A 32 -0.51 10.35 11.53
N PHE A 33 -1.42 10.16 10.57
CA PHE A 33 -1.74 11.16 9.56
C PHE A 33 -2.89 12.07 10.00
N THR A 34 -2.68 13.38 9.88
CA THR A 34 -3.65 14.41 10.31
C THR A 34 -4.55 14.88 9.18
N SER A 35 -4.26 14.52 7.92
CA SER A 35 -5.03 14.93 6.75
C SER A 35 -5.17 13.81 5.71
N ASP A 36 -6.20 13.93 4.87
CA ASP A 36 -6.37 13.06 3.70
C ASP A 36 -5.24 13.25 2.68
N GLU A 37 -4.65 14.45 2.60
CA GLU A 37 -3.51 14.72 1.73
C GLU A 37 -2.26 13.90 2.13
N ASP A 38 -2.02 13.73 3.43
CA ASP A 38 -0.90 12.92 3.92
C ASP A 38 -1.11 11.43 3.62
N ARG A 39 -2.35 10.95 3.78
CA ARG A 39 -2.75 9.59 3.43
C ARG A 39 -2.64 9.34 1.93
N PHE A 40 -3.08 10.32 1.12
CA PHE A 40 -2.91 10.29 -0.33
C PHE A 40 -1.44 10.19 -0.74
N LYS A 41 -0.54 10.96 -0.11
CA LYS A 41 0.91 10.89 -0.40
C LYS A 41 1.46 9.48 -0.17
N VAL A 42 0.99 8.78 0.87
CA VAL A 42 1.37 7.38 1.14
C VAL A 42 0.89 6.47 0.03
N VAL A 43 -0.40 6.52 -0.33
CA VAL A 43 -0.97 5.72 -1.43
C VAL A 43 -0.20 5.97 -2.73
N LYS A 44 0.05 7.23 -3.07
CA LYS A 44 0.79 7.62 -4.27
C LYS A 44 2.22 7.07 -4.29
N ASN A 45 2.91 7.10 -3.15
CA ASN A 45 4.25 6.56 -3.03
C ASN A 45 4.27 5.03 -3.15
N LEU A 46 3.30 4.33 -2.57
CA LEU A 46 3.16 2.88 -2.72
C LEU A 46 2.90 2.49 -4.18
N ALA A 47 2.02 3.20 -4.86
CA ALA A 47 1.79 3.01 -6.29
C ALA A 47 3.03 3.33 -7.14
N TYR A 48 3.84 4.32 -6.74
CA TYR A 48 5.11 4.64 -7.40
C TYR A 48 6.14 3.51 -7.25
N ILE A 49 6.17 2.84 -6.09
CA ILE A 49 7.02 1.67 -5.87
C ILE A 49 6.54 0.49 -6.71
N ALA A 50 5.24 0.22 -6.72
CA ALA A 50 4.65 -0.89 -7.48
C ALA A 50 4.88 -0.81 -9.00
N ARG A 51 5.08 0.40 -9.54
CA ARG A 51 5.37 0.62 -10.98
C ARG A 51 6.88 0.72 -11.30
N ALA A 52 7.76 0.42 -10.34
CA ALA A 52 9.20 0.53 -10.56
C ALA A 52 9.70 -0.51 -11.56
N ASP A 53 9.02 -1.64 -11.66
CA ASP A 53 9.27 -2.69 -12.64
C ASP A 53 8.50 -2.45 -13.95
N ASP A 54 8.87 -3.19 -15.01
CA ASP A 54 8.25 -3.08 -16.34
C ASP A 54 6.74 -3.40 -16.33
N PHE A 55 6.28 -4.20 -15.37
CA PHE A 55 4.89 -4.62 -15.18
C PHE A 55 4.51 -4.62 -13.70
N ILE A 56 3.25 -4.28 -13.42
CA ILE A 56 2.69 -4.33 -12.07
C ILE A 56 1.99 -5.67 -11.86
N HIS A 57 2.53 -6.48 -10.95
CA HIS A 57 1.97 -7.80 -10.62
C HIS A 57 0.65 -7.68 -9.85
N GLU A 58 -0.10 -8.78 -9.80
CA GLU A 58 -1.41 -8.83 -9.13
C GLU A 58 -1.30 -8.58 -7.62
N ASN A 59 -0.27 -9.12 -6.97
CA ASN A 59 -0.04 -8.92 -5.53
C ASN A 59 0.33 -7.47 -5.20
N GLU A 60 1.13 -6.81 -6.03
CA GLU A 60 1.51 -5.41 -5.85
C GLU A 60 0.28 -4.49 -5.98
N MET A 61 -0.58 -4.76 -6.97
CA MET A 61 -1.84 -4.03 -7.11
C MET A 61 -2.75 -4.26 -5.90
N ALA A 62 -2.89 -5.52 -5.44
CA ALA A 62 -3.69 -5.85 -4.27
C ALA A 62 -3.20 -5.14 -3.00
N MET A 63 -1.87 -5.01 -2.83
CA MET A 63 -1.29 -4.24 -1.72
C MET A 63 -1.64 -2.75 -1.82
N VAL A 64 -1.60 -2.15 -3.00
CA VAL A 64 -2.00 -0.74 -3.18
C VAL A 64 -3.51 -0.54 -2.91
N GLU A 65 -4.36 -1.44 -3.38
CA GLU A 65 -5.81 -1.42 -3.11
C GLU A 65 -6.10 -1.56 -1.61
N GLN A 66 -5.40 -2.47 -0.93
CA GLN A 66 -5.49 -2.62 0.52
C GLN A 66 -5.06 -1.34 1.25
N ALA A 67 -4.03 -0.64 0.76
CA ALA A 67 -3.61 0.64 1.32
C ALA A 67 -4.67 1.74 1.14
N VAL A 68 -5.28 1.84 -0.05
CA VAL A 68 -6.39 2.77 -0.30
C VAL A 68 -7.54 2.52 0.67
N SER A 69 -7.92 1.25 0.86
CA SER A 69 -9.01 0.88 1.77
C SER A 69 -8.65 1.16 3.23
N THR A 70 -7.48 0.72 3.69
CA THR A 70 -7.09 0.82 5.11
C THR A 70 -6.90 2.27 5.53
N LEU A 71 -6.41 3.12 4.62
CA LEU A 71 -6.17 4.54 4.89
C LEU A 71 -7.42 5.44 4.70
N ASP A 72 -8.62 4.85 4.56
CA ASP A 72 -9.88 5.57 4.31
C ASP A 72 -9.85 6.50 3.07
N MET A 73 -9.26 6.01 1.97
CA MET A 73 -9.09 6.76 0.72
C MET A 73 -9.93 6.23 -0.45
N THR A 74 -10.76 5.20 -0.24
CA THR A 74 -11.52 4.51 -1.30
C THR A 74 -12.40 5.43 -2.14
N ASP A 75 -13.02 6.44 -1.54
CA ASP A 75 -13.89 7.42 -2.19
C ASP A 75 -13.17 8.73 -2.57
N LYS A 76 -11.87 8.83 -2.27
CA LYS A 76 -11.05 10.04 -2.42
C LYS A 76 -9.88 9.85 -3.39
N VAL A 77 -9.67 8.63 -3.86
CA VAL A 77 -8.60 8.27 -4.78
C VAL A 77 -9.14 7.41 -5.91
N ASN A 78 -8.80 7.79 -7.14
CA ASN A 78 -8.98 6.94 -8.30
C ASN A 78 -7.66 6.25 -8.65
N LEU A 79 -7.70 4.92 -8.73
CA LEU A 79 -6.62 4.10 -9.24
C LEU A 79 -6.91 3.74 -10.70
N VAL A 80 -6.01 4.12 -11.61
CA VAL A 80 -6.12 3.76 -13.03
C VAL A 80 -4.89 2.96 -13.44
N LYS A 81 -5.08 1.67 -13.69
CA LYS A 81 -4.03 0.76 -14.15
C LYS A 81 -4.01 0.69 -15.68
N THR A 82 -2.83 0.84 -16.27
CA THR A 82 -2.50 0.45 -17.64
C THR A 82 -1.59 -0.77 -17.63
N GLU A 83 -1.16 -1.26 -18.80
CA GLU A 83 -0.27 -2.42 -18.90
C GLU A 83 1.07 -2.22 -18.17
N SER A 84 1.57 -0.99 -18.07
CA SER A 84 2.89 -0.66 -17.51
C SER A 84 2.87 0.48 -16.48
N THR A 85 1.72 1.00 -16.09
CA THR A 85 1.65 2.15 -15.17
C THR A 85 0.41 2.11 -14.29
N LEU A 86 0.55 2.61 -13.07
CA LEU A 86 -0.56 2.89 -12.16
C LEU A 86 -0.60 4.40 -11.88
N PHE A 87 -1.73 5.02 -12.21
CA PHE A 87 -2.04 6.41 -11.89
C PHE A 87 -2.89 6.48 -10.63
N VAL A 88 -2.61 7.48 -9.80
CA VAL A 88 -3.30 7.73 -8.53
C VAL A 88 -3.71 9.20 -8.52
N ASP A 89 -5.00 9.43 -8.69
CA ASP A 89 -5.58 10.77 -8.71
C ASP A 89 -6.35 11.04 -7.42
N TYR A 90 -6.04 12.16 -6.77
CA TYR A 90 -6.76 12.61 -5.58
C TYR A 90 -8.02 13.38 -5.99
N THR A 91 -9.16 13.00 -5.42
CA THR A 91 -10.48 13.57 -5.73
C THR A 91 -11.19 14.16 -4.52
N GLY A 92 -10.58 14.09 -3.33
CA GLY A 92 -11.10 14.63 -2.08
C GLY A 92 -10.55 16.00 -1.71
#